data_AF-A0A7Y3FZL8-F1
#
_entry.id   AF-A0A7Y3FZL8-F1
#
_cell.length_a   1.000
_cell.length_b   1.000
_cell.length_c   1.000
_cell.angle_alpha   90.00
_cell.angle_beta   90.00
_cell.angle_gamma   90.00
#
_symmetry.space_group_name_H-M   'P 1'
#
loop_
_entity.id
_entity.type
_entity.pdbx_description
1 polymer ?
#
loop_
_entity_poly.entity_id
_entity_poly.type
_entity_poly.pdbx_seq_one_letter_code
_entity_poly.pdbx_strand_id
1 'polypeptide(L)'
;MSNKEIRELLARLQNEIQKTELDDDTLAAVRELDTDIDDLLDPEGHRAETDTVLEKARELETNFATEHPTIERFLREVIDVLVRMGI
;
A
#
# COMPACT_ATOMS: atom_id res chain seq x y z
N MET A 1 4.56 14.38 9.75
CA MET A 1 5.72 13.59 9.28
C MET A 1 5.21 12.31 8.62
N SER A 2 4.44 11.49 9.33
CA SER A 2 3.99 10.16 8.89
C SER A 2 3.21 10.13 7.55
N ASN A 3 2.30 11.07 7.29
CA ASN A 3 1.58 11.12 5.99
C ASN A 3 2.49 11.41 4.79
N LYS A 4 3.61 12.12 5.00
CA LYS A 4 4.58 12.37 3.93
C LYS A 4 5.45 11.13 3.70
N GLU A 5 5.84 10.45 4.78
CA GLU A 5 6.63 9.22 4.73
C GLU A 5 5.89 8.10 4.00
N ILE A 6 4.59 7.90 4.30
CA ILE A 6 3.80 6.87 3.62
C ILE A 6 3.62 7.17 2.13
N ARG A 7 3.39 8.43 1.74
CA ARG A 7 3.31 8.84 0.33
C ARG A 7 4.62 8.59 -0.42
N GLU A 8 5.76 8.84 0.23
CA GLU A 8 7.06 8.52 -0.36
C GLU A 8 7.26 7.01 -0.54
N LEU A 9 6.78 6.19 0.40
CA LEU A 9 6.81 4.73 0.30
C LEU A 9 5.91 4.22 -0.82
N LEU A 10 4.68 4.71 -0.92
CA LEU A 10 3.73 4.36 -1.99
C LEU A 10 4.26 4.73 -3.38
N ALA A 11 4.87 5.91 -3.52
CA ALA A 11 5.50 6.32 -4.77
C ALA A 11 6.66 5.37 -5.16
N ARG A 12 7.45 4.89 -4.20
CA ARG A 12 8.53 3.92 -4.45
C ARG A 12 7.95 2.55 -4.83
N LEU A 13 6.94 2.09 -4.10
CA LEU A 13 6.21 0.85 -4.38
C LEU A 13 5.67 0.87 -5.82
N GLN A 14 4.97 1.93 -6.20
CA GLN A 14 4.43 2.09 -7.54
C GLN A 14 5.52 2.12 -8.62
N ASN A 15 6.67 2.75 -8.33
CA ASN A 15 7.80 2.77 -9.25
C ASN A 15 8.43 1.38 -9.45
N GLU A 16 8.57 0.59 -8.39
CA GLU A 16 9.08 -0.78 -8.48
C GLU A 16 8.08 -1.71 -9.18
N ILE A 17 6.79 -1.51 -8.94
CA ILE A 17 5.72 -2.20 -9.64
C ILE A 17 5.76 -1.87 -11.13
N GLN A 18 5.98 -0.62 -11.53
CA GLN A 18 6.08 -0.26 -12.96
C GLN A 18 7.31 -0.85 -13.67
N LYS A 19 8.38 -1.14 -12.92
CA LYS A 19 9.58 -1.82 -13.45
C LYS A 19 9.42 -3.33 -13.52
N THR A 20 8.44 -3.86 -12.80
CA THR A 20 8.17 -5.28 -12.68
C THR A 20 6.99 -5.62 -13.58
N GLU A 21 7.08 -6.72 -14.34
CA GLU A 21 5.90 -7.20 -15.07
C GLU A 21 4.98 -7.90 -14.07
N LEU A 22 3.97 -7.16 -13.60
CA LEU A 22 2.85 -7.71 -12.83
C LEU A 22 1.67 -8.00 -13.74
N ASP A 23 0.84 -8.94 -13.33
CA ASP A 23 -0.47 -9.16 -13.95
C ASP A 23 -1.40 -7.97 -13.69
N ASP A 24 -2.39 -7.81 -14.58
CA ASP A 24 -3.33 -6.69 -14.54
C ASP A 24 -4.17 -6.68 -13.24
N ASP A 25 -4.45 -7.85 -12.66
CA ASP A 25 -5.26 -7.98 -11.43
C ASP A 25 -4.49 -7.46 -10.22
N THR A 26 -3.22 -7.88 -10.07
CA THR A 26 -2.31 -7.38 -9.03
C THR A 26 -2.08 -5.88 -9.17
N LEU A 27 -1.91 -5.40 -10.39
CA LEU A 27 -1.70 -3.97 -10.64
C LEU A 27 -2.95 -3.14 -10.31
N ALA A 28 -4.15 -3.68 -10.55
CA ALA A 28 -5.40 -3.06 -10.14
C ALA A 28 -5.54 -3.00 -8.61
N ALA A 29 -5.25 -4.11 -7.92
CA ALA A 29 -5.35 -4.20 -6.46
C ALA A 29 -4.39 -3.22 -5.74
N VAL A 30 -3.16 -3.04 -6.26
CA VAL A 30 -2.22 -2.04 -5.71
C VAL A 30 -2.74 -0.62 -5.91
N ARG A 31 -3.31 -0.29 -7.09
CA ARG A 31 -3.87 1.03 -7.35
C ARG A 31 -5.06 1.34 -6.46
N GLU A 32 -5.87 0.33 -6.18
CA GLU A 32 -6.98 0.44 -5.24
C GLU A 32 -6.46 0.72 -3.83
N LEU A 33 -5.45 -0.03 -3.36
CA LEU A 33 -4.81 0.20 -2.07
C LEU A 33 -4.21 1.62 -1.96
N ASP A 34 -3.53 2.11 -3.00
CA ASP A 34 -2.96 3.45 -3.05
C ASP A 34 -4.04 4.53 -2.88
N THR A 35 -5.18 4.35 -3.55
CA THR A 35 -6.34 5.25 -3.47
C THR A 35 -6.96 5.20 -2.07
N ASP A 36 -7.18 4.00 -1.53
CA ASP A 36 -7.74 3.78 -0.19
C ASP A 36 -6.86 4.43 0.90
N ILE A 37 -5.53 4.35 0.76
CA ILE A 37 -4.60 5.00 1.69
C ILE A 37 -4.64 6.51 1.51
N ASP A 38 -4.68 7.04 0.28
CA ASP A 38 -4.73 8.50 0.09
C ASP A 38 -6.04 9.09 0.63
N ASP A 39 -7.16 8.37 0.52
CA ASP A 39 -8.45 8.71 1.13
C ASP A 39 -8.39 8.66 2.68
N LEU A 40 -7.70 7.66 3.27
CA LEU A 40 -7.44 7.61 4.72
C LEU A 40 -6.61 8.80 5.22
N LEU A 41 -5.68 9.28 4.40
CA LEU A 41 -4.80 10.39 4.74
C LEU A 41 -5.47 11.75 4.51
N ASP A 42 -6.57 11.79 3.75
CA ASP A 42 -7.35 13.00 3.52
C ASP A 42 -8.22 13.32 4.75
N PRO A 43 -7.99 14.47 5.43
CA PRO A 43 -8.82 14.88 6.56
C PRO A 43 -10.30 15.14 6.20
N GLU A 44 -10.62 15.36 4.92
CA GLU A 44 -11.99 15.51 4.41
C GLU A 44 -12.52 14.24 3.71
N GLY A 45 -11.67 13.20 3.60
CA GLY A 45 -12.01 11.92 3.00
C GLY A 45 -13.08 11.17 3.78
N HIS A 46 -13.85 10.34 3.08
CA HIS A 46 -14.65 9.32 3.77
C HIS A 46 -13.66 8.43 4.51
N ARG A 47 -13.90 8.15 5.80
CA ARG A 47 -13.11 7.16 6.54
C ARG A 47 -13.29 5.81 5.85
N ALA A 48 -12.44 5.51 4.88
CA ALA A 48 -12.21 4.15 4.47
C ALA A 48 -11.94 3.35 5.75
N GLU A 49 -12.55 2.18 5.87
CA GLU A 49 -12.39 1.37 7.06
C GLU A 49 -10.94 0.95 7.13
N THR A 50 -10.24 1.42 8.16
CA THR A 50 -8.81 1.26 8.22
C THR A 50 -8.39 -0.21 8.28
N ASP A 51 -9.15 -1.01 9.02
CA ASP A 51 -9.01 -2.46 9.04
C ASP A 51 -9.09 -3.06 7.62
N THR A 52 -9.97 -2.55 6.76
CA THR A 52 -10.09 -3.00 5.37
C THR A 52 -8.85 -2.66 4.54
N VAL A 53 -8.31 -1.45 4.69
CA VAL A 53 -7.08 -1.04 3.98
C VAL A 53 -5.88 -1.86 4.44
N LEU A 54 -5.78 -2.11 5.75
CA LEU A 54 -4.73 -2.92 6.33
C LEU A 54 -4.81 -4.38 5.87
N GLU A 55 -6.02 -4.94 5.78
CA GLU A 55 -6.27 -6.30 5.30
C GLU A 55 -5.88 -6.45 3.82
N LYS A 56 -6.29 -5.52 2.95
CA LYS A 56 -5.88 -5.49 1.54
C LYS A 56 -4.37 -5.41 1.37
N ALA A 57 -3.71 -4.57 2.18
CA ALA A 57 -2.25 -4.48 2.17
C ALA A 57 -1.61 -5.81 2.57
N ARG A 58 -2.11 -6.49 3.60
CA ARG A 58 -1.58 -7.82 4.02
C ARG A 58 -1.79 -8.91 2.96
N GLU A 59 -2.91 -8.86 2.25
CA GLU A 59 -3.18 -9.80 1.15
C GLU A 59 -2.18 -9.61 0.00
N LEU A 60 -1.99 -8.36 -0.44
CA LEU A 60 -0.99 -8.02 -1.44
C LEU A 60 0.43 -8.38 -0.99
N GLU A 61 0.78 -8.15 0.28
CA GLU A 61 2.09 -8.54 0.85
C GLU A 61 2.33 -10.04 0.65
N THR A 62 1.32 -10.85 0.93
CA THR A 62 1.37 -12.31 0.82
C THR A 62 1.54 -12.75 -0.63
N ASN A 63 0.84 -12.11 -1.57
CA ASN A 63 0.98 -12.37 -3.01
C ASN A 63 2.40 -12.03 -3.49
N PHE A 64 2.93 -10.87 -3.08
CA PHE A 64 4.27 -10.45 -3.44
C PHE A 64 5.39 -11.24 -2.74
N ALA A 65 5.14 -11.84 -1.59
CA ALA A 65 6.16 -12.60 -0.84
C ALA A 65 6.75 -13.77 -1.65
N THR A 66 5.97 -14.33 -2.58
CA THR A 66 6.38 -15.48 -3.38
C THR A 66 7.11 -15.07 -4.66
N GLU A 67 6.63 -14.01 -5.33
CA GLU A 67 7.09 -13.63 -6.67
C GLU A 67 7.99 -12.39 -6.68
N HIS A 68 7.77 -11.45 -5.75
CA HIS A 68 8.41 -10.13 -5.73
C HIS A 68 8.83 -9.69 -4.31
N PRO A 69 9.90 -10.29 -3.75
CA PRO A 69 10.35 -10.01 -2.38
C PRO A 69 10.78 -8.56 -2.14
N THR A 70 11.13 -7.81 -3.20
CA THR A 70 11.39 -6.37 -3.10
C THR A 70 10.10 -5.59 -2.84
N ILE A 71 9.03 -5.91 -3.58
CA ILE A 71 7.72 -5.26 -3.46
C ILE A 71 7.09 -5.59 -2.11
N GLU A 72 7.20 -6.85 -1.66
CA GLU A 72 6.77 -7.28 -0.32
C GLU A 72 7.38 -6.42 0.79
N ARG A 73 8.68 -6.15 0.74
CA ARG A 73 9.34 -5.30 1.75
C ARG A 73 8.78 -3.89 1.79
N PHE A 74 8.55 -3.28 0.62
CA PHE A 74 7.94 -1.95 0.55
C PHE A 74 6.53 -1.96 1.12
N LEU A 75 5.74 -2.99 0.81
CA LEU A 75 4.38 -3.12 1.33
C LEU A 75 4.37 -3.32 2.85
N ARG A 76 5.29 -4.12 3.39
CA ARG A 76 5.47 -4.30 4.82
C ARG A 76 5.81 -2.99 5.53
N GLU A 77 6.68 -2.17 4.94
CA GLU A 77 7.00 -0.83 5.46
C GLU A 77 5.77 0.09 5.44
N VAL A 78 4.95 0.05 4.38
CA VAL A 78 3.68 0.81 4.32
C VAL A 78 2.75 0.38 5.46
N ILE A 79 2.59 -0.93 5.67
CA ILE A 79 1.74 -1.45 6.74
C ILE A 79 2.25 -1.04 8.12
N ASP A 80 3.56 -1.13 8.37
CA ASP A 80 4.14 -0.72 9.65
C ASP A 80 3.92 0.78 9.92
N VAL A 81 3.96 1.62 8.87
CA VAL A 81 3.67 3.05 8.99
C VAL A 81 2.19 3.30 9.26
N LEU A 82 1.27 2.60 8.58
CA LEU A 82 -0.18 2.65 8.85
C LEU A 82 -0.47 2.32 10.32
N VAL A 83 -0.02 1.14 10.78
CA VAL A 83 -0.20 0.70 12.18
C VAL A 83 0.36 1.72 13.17
N ARG A 84 1.52 2.31 12.86
CA ARG A 84 2.15 3.32 13.72
C ARG A 84 1.36 4.63 13.77
N MET A 85 0.64 4.97 12.71
CA MET A 85 -0.27 6.12 12.69
C MET A 85 -1.54 5.89 13.50
N GLY A 86 -1.75 4.67 14.04
CA GLY A 86 -2.96 4.31 14.76
C GLY A 86 -4.17 4.17 13.84
N ILE A 87 -3.87 3.93 12.57
CA ILE A 87 -4.80 3.54 11.53
C ILE A 87 -4.47 2.09 11.15
#